data_AF-A0A0N1HFM3-F1
#
_entry.id   AF-A0A0N1HFM3-F1
#
_cell.length_a   1.000
_cell.length_b   1.000
_cell.length_c   1.000
_cell.angle_alpha   90.00
_cell.angle_beta   90.00
_cell.angle_gamma   90.00
#
_symmetry.space_group_name_H-M   'P 1'
#
loop_
_entity.id
_entity.type
_entity.pdbx_description
1 polymer ?
#
loop_
_entity_poly.entity_id
_entity_poly.type
_entity_poly.pdbx_seq_one_letter_code
_entity_poly.pdbx_strand_id
1 'polypeptide(L)'
;MAKHTPLRALLLVSGESWIFGKKLEHESEFQESKQKLRAWVNMGADSLVAFWHALKILRGQFGLSLSEPRRPSTDLSFAPTTMLHQPWTMYLAALICWAHGLWPSISSGIAAHQRSRAGSVASASGSHHSHSSHTSGHPQVLSNVEASYNAKIYLQATDVDEPTDLAQVDPAMMGNFHGLLEMVRIHKIQPLLGGLMNEAERVLYRLVEGKSNLSQF
;
A
#
# COMPACT_ATOMS: atom_id res chain seq x y z
N MET A 1 14.87 -22.96 -5.12
CA MET A 1 15.23 -21.56 -4.86
C MET A 1 14.24 -20.99 -3.87
N ALA A 2 14.71 -20.26 -2.86
CA ALA A 2 13.89 -19.81 -1.73
C ALA A 2 12.80 -18.84 -2.23
N LYS A 3 11.53 -19.28 -2.14
CA LYS A 3 10.33 -18.62 -2.67
C LYS A 3 9.78 -17.67 -1.62
N HIS A 4 10.30 -16.46 -1.56
CA HIS A 4 9.93 -15.50 -0.52
C HIS A 4 9.57 -14.15 -1.12
N THR A 5 8.63 -13.46 -0.47
CA THR A 5 8.34 -12.04 -0.73
C THR A 5 9.65 -11.26 -0.68
N PRO A 6 9.99 -10.46 -1.71
CA PRO A 6 11.25 -9.73 -1.75
C PRO A 6 11.17 -8.50 -0.85
N LEU A 7 11.15 -8.71 0.48
CA LEU A 7 10.90 -7.67 1.49
C LEU A 7 11.84 -6.48 1.35
N ARG A 8 13.12 -6.70 1.03
CA ARG A 8 14.07 -5.61 0.79
C ARG A 8 13.64 -4.74 -0.40
N ALA A 9 13.26 -5.35 -1.52
CA ALA A 9 12.78 -4.60 -2.68
C ALA A 9 11.47 -3.88 -2.38
N LEU A 10 10.55 -4.54 -1.66
CA LEU A 10 9.28 -3.95 -1.25
C LEU A 10 9.47 -2.70 -0.38
N LEU A 11 10.29 -2.80 0.67
CA LEU A 11 10.60 -1.70 1.59
C LEU A 11 11.35 -0.56 0.89
N LEU A 12 12.33 -0.91 0.06
CA LEU A 12 13.15 0.08 -0.63
C LEU A 12 12.35 0.87 -1.66
N VAL A 13 11.46 0.18 -2.38
CA VAL A 13 10.70 0.84 -3.43
C VAL A 13 9.56 1.68 -2.86
N SER A 14 8.81 1.16 -1.87
CA SER A 14 7.83 1.97 -1.13
C SER A 14 8.46 3.17 -0.39
N GLY A 15 9.71 3.02 0.06
CA GLY A 15 10.51 4.08 0.67
C GLY A 15 11.20 5.05 -0.31
N GLU A 16 11.00 4.93 -1.62
CA GLU A 16 11.62 5.79 -2.64
C GLU A 16 13.15 5.92 -2.51
N SER A 17 13.87 4.79 -2.48
CA SER A 17 15.32 4.68 -2.27
C SER A 17 15.79 4.84 -0.81
N TRP A 18 14.87 5.09 0.12
CA TRP A 18 15.14 5.10 1.55
C TRP A 18 14.70 3.79 2.20
N ILE A 19 15.57 3.24 3.04
CA ILE A 19 15.22 2.12 3.92
C ILE A 19 15.73 2.43 5.34
N PHE A 20 14.81 2.44 6.30
CA PHE A 20 15.14 2.67 7.73
C PHE A 20 16.00 3.92 7.98
N GLY A 21 15.68 5.02 7.30
CA GLY A 21 16.38 6.30 7.43
C GLY A 21 17.72 6.38 6.69
N LYS A 22 18.10 5.34 5.93
CA LYS A 22 19.28 5.35 5.06
C LYS A 22 18.86 5.46 3.61
N LYS A 23 19.37 6.48 2.91
CA LYS A 23 19.23 6.62 1.46
C LYS A 23 20.21 5.67 0.77
N LEU A 24 19.78 5.01 -0.30
CA LEU A 24 20.70 4.29 -1.16
C LEU A 24 21.67 5.25 -1.86
N GLU A 25 22.92 4.81 -1.96
CA GLU A 25 23.99 5.54 -2.61
C GLU A 25 23.95 5.37 -4.13
N HIS A 26 23.44 4.23 -4.60
CA HIS A 26 23.45 3.85 -6.01
C HIS A 26 22.02 3.73 -6.58
N GLU A 27 21.73 4.52 -7.60
CA GLU A 27 20.45 4.48 -8.34
C GLU A 27 20.24 3.13 -9.04
N SER A 28 21.32 2.46 -9.46
CA SER A 28 21.24 1.14 -10.09
C SER A 28 20.60 0.08 -9.18
N GLU A 29 20.91 0.10 -7.88
CA GLU A 29 20.30 -0.82 -6.90
C GLU A 29 18.80 -0.56 -6.71
N PHE A 30 18.39 0.70 -6.80
CA PHE A 30 16.98 1.09 -6.74
C PHE A 30 16.22 0.58 -7.97
N GLN A 31 16.80 0.74 -9.17
CA GLN A 31 16.21 0.24 -10.41
C GLN A 31 16.15 -1.29 -10.46
N GLU A 32 17.20 -1.98 -10.02
CA GLU A 32 17.21 -3.44 -9.89
C GLU A 32 16.11 -3.91 -8.92
N SER A 33 15.93 -3.22 -7.81
CA SER A 33 14.89 -3.53 -6.83
C SER A 33 13.48 -3.30 -7.37
N LYS A 34 13.26 -2.25 -8.17
CA LYS A 34 12.00 -2.06 -8.91
C LYS A 34 11.74 -3.22 -9.86
N GLN A 35 12.72 -3.58 -10.69
CA GLN A 35 12.58 -4.69 -11.64
C GLN A 35 12.31 -6.02 -10.92
N LYS A 36 13.01 -6.29 -9.82
CA LYS A 36 12.82 -7.48 -8.99
C LYS A 36 11.41 -7.54 -8.40
N LEU A 37 10.89 -6.42 -7.89
CA LEU A 37 9.53 -6.37 -7.36
C LEU A 37 8.50 -6.59 -8.45
N ARG A 38 8.65 -5.96 -9.62
CA ARG A 38 7.77 -6.19 -10.79
C ARG A 38 7.79 -7.64 -11.24
N ALA A 39 8.99 -8.23 -11.36
CA ALA A 39 9.14 -9.63 -11.73
C ALA A 39 8.44 -10.54 -10.72
N TRP A 40 8.58 -10.26 -9.42
CA TRP A 40 7.90 -11.02 -8.37
C TRP A 40 6.37 -10.91 -8.45
N VAL A 41 5.80 -9.70 -8.60
CA VAL A 41 4.34 -9.54 -8.76
C VAL A 41 3.84 -10.34 -9.98
N ASN A 42 4.63 -10.38 -11.06
CA ASN A 42 4.35 -11.16 -12.27
C ASN A 42 4.52 -12.68 -12.13
N MET A 43 5.23 -13.18 -11.11
CA MET A 43 5.54 -14.61 -10.96
C MET A 43 4.34 -15.47 -10.53
N GLY A 44 3.11 -14.98 -10.73
CA GLY A 44 1.88 -15.75 -10.73
C GLY A 44 1.56 -16.37 -9.38
N ALA A 45 1.83 -17.66 -9.21
CA ALA A 45 1.33 -18.41 -8.05
C ALA A 45 1.94 -17.96 -6.71
N ASP A 46 3.26 -17.75 -6.64
CA ASP A 46 3.93 -17.48 -5.36
C ASP A 46 3.61 -16.06 -4.83
N SER A 47 3.47 -15.08 -5.72
CA SER A 47 3.08 -13.71 -5.34
C SER A 47 1.62 -13.63 -4.92
N LEU A 48 0.72 -14.34 -5.62
CA LEU A 48 -0.69 -14.44 -5.24
C LEU A 48 -0.89 -15.11 -3.89
N VAL A 49 -0.10 -16.15 -3.55
CA VAL A 49 -0.12 -16.75 -2.20
C VAL A 49 0.26 -15.73 -1.13
N ALA A 50 1.34 -14.98 -1.34
CA ALA A 50 1.75 -13.93 -0.41
C ALA A 50 0.70 -12.82 -0.27
N PHE A 51 0.08 -12.43 -1.38
CA PHE A 51 -1.00 -11.43 -1.40
C PHE A 51 -2.25 -11.92 -0.68
N TRP A 52 -2.66 -13.17 -0.93
CA TRP A 52 -3.78 -13.80 -0.24
C TRP A 52 -3.58 -13.87 1.27
N HIS A 53 -2.38 -14.27 1.73
CA HIS A 53 -2.05 -14.26 3.15
C HIS A 53 -2.05 -12.85 3.75
N ALA A 54 -1.53 -11.85 3.02
CA ALA A 54 -1.57 -10.46 3.45
C ALA A 54 -3.01 -9.97 3.65
N LEU A 55 -3.91 -10.29 2.71
CA LEU A 55 -5.34 -9.97 2.81
C LEU A 55 -5.99 -10.67 4.01
N LYS A 56 -5.70 -11.95 4.27
CA LYS A 56 -6.21 -12.67 5.44
C LYS A 56 -5.76 -12.05 6.76
N ILE A 57 -4.49 -11.67 6.88
CA ILE A 57 -3.97 -10.98 8.06
C ILE A 57 -4.72 -9.68 8.31
N LEU A 58 -4.93 -8.89 7.25
CA LEU A 58 -5.67 -7.65 7.34
C LEU A 58 -7.13 -7.92 7.72
N ARG A 59 -7.85 -8.82 7.04
CA ARG A 59 -9.25 -9.17 7.38
C ARG A 59 -9.43 -9.66 8.80
N GLY A 60 -8.47 -10.39 9.37
CA GLY A 60 -8.57 -10.83 10.77
C GLY A 60 -8.46 -9.69 11.79
N GLN A 61 -8.07 -8.49 11.36
CA GLN A 61 -7.71 -7.35 12.22
C GLN A 61 -8.61 -6.15 12.00
N PHE A 62 -9.09 -5.99 10.78
CA PHE A 62 -10.32 -5.27 10.52
C PHE A 62 -11.44 -6.11 11.11
N GLY A 63 -12.22 -5.59 12.05
CA GLY A 63 -13.39 -6.30 12.62
C GLY A 63 -14.53 -6.54 11.61
N LEU A 64 -14.22 -6.98 10.39
CA LEU A 64 -15.14 -7.50 9.39
C LEU A 64 -15.68 -8.83 9.91
N SER A 65 -16.52 -8.78 10.94
CA SER A 65 -17.48 -9.85 11.17
C SER A 65 -18.39 -9.86 9.94
N LEU A 66 -18.05 -10.68 8.95
CA LEU A 66 -18.82 -10.91 7.73
C LEU A 66 -20.18 -11.58 8.02
N SER A 67 -20.53 -11.78 9.30
CA SER A 67 -21.64 -12.62 9.75
C SER A 67 -22.88 -11.88 10.27
N GLU A 68 -22.96 -10.54 10.24
CA GLU A 68 -24.16 -9.83 10.71
C GLU A 68 -24.79 -8.88 9.66
N PRO A 69 -25.94 -9.26 9.05
CA PRO A 69 -26.63 -8.43 8.07
C PRO A 69 -27.50 -7.32 8.70
N ARG A 70 -27.16 -6.82 9.90
CA ARG A 70 -28.09 -5.96 10.65
C ARG A 70 -27.44 -4.82 11.44
N ARG A 71 -26.70 -3.95 10.75
CA ARG A 71 -26.61 -2.47 10.93
C ARG A 71 -25.44 -1.90 10.12
N PRO A 72 -25.56 -0.71 9.49
CA PRO A 72 -24.41 0.01 8.95
C PRO A 72 -23.64 0.66 10.11
N SER A 73 -23.00 -0.14 10.96
CA SER A 73 -21.98 0.38 11.86
C SER A 73 -20.68 0.44 11.05
N THR A 74 -20.33 1.65 10.61
CA THR A 74 -19.10 1.97 9.88
C THR A 74 -17.85 1.90 10.77
N ASP A 75 -17.99 1.49 12.03
CA ASP A 75 -16.88 1.38 12.98
C ASP A 75 -16.02 0.15 12.67
N LEU A 76 -14.91 0.40 11.99
CA LEU A 76 -13.80 -0.54 11.91
C LEU A 76 -13.02 -0.48 13.22
N SER A 77 -13.27 -1.44 14.11
CA SER A 77 -12.48 -1.61 15.33
C SER A 77 -11.24 -2.45 15.03
N PHE A 78 -10.08 -1.96 15.47
CA PHE A 78 -8.83 -2.70 15.44
C PHE A 78 -8.52 -3.26 16.83
N ALA A 79 -8.16 -4.54 16.89
CA ALA A 79 -7.68 -5.13 18.14
C ALA A 79 -6.45 -4.36 18.66
N PRO A 80 -6.34 -4.09 19.98
CA PRO A 80 -5.14 -3.50 20.56
C PRO A 80 -3.92 -4.36 20.27
N THR A 81 -2.84 -3.77 19.77
CA THR A 81 -1.60 -4.52 19.52
C THR A 81 -0.80 -4.63 20.82
N THR A 82 -0.54 -5.85 21.27
CA THR A 82 0.23 -6.11 22.50
C THR A 82 1.72 -6.29 22.23
N MET A 83 2.11 -6.53 20.97
CA MET A 83 3.50 -6.78 20.58
C MET A 83 3.90 -5.96 19.35
N LEU A 84 5.14 -5.44 19.37
CA LEU A 84 5.70 -4.57 18.31
C LEU A 84 5.71 -5.23 16.92
N HIS A 85 5.76 -6.56 16.83
CA HIS A 85 5.75 -7.27 15.56
C HIS A 85 4.39 -7.16 14.84
N GLN A 86 3.27 -6.98 15.55
CA GLN A 86 1.94 -6.96 14.94
C GLN A 86 1.75 -5.75 14.00
N PRO A 87 2.05 -4.50 14.42
CA PRO A 87 2.06 -3.34 13.53
C PRO A 87 2.96 -3.50 12.30
N TRP A 88 4.15 -4.08 12.49
CA TRP A 88 5.06 -4.37 11.39
C TRP A 88 4.49 -5.36 10.38
N THR A 89 3.83 -6.42 10.85
CA THR A 89 3.15 -7.36 9.98
C THR A 89 2.02 -6.69 9.21
N MET A 90 1.23 -5.80 9.83
CA MET A 90 0.19 -5.03 9.12
C MET A 90 0.79 -4.11 8.06
N TYR A 91 1.89 -3.42 8.39
CA TYR A 91 2.59 -2.57 7.45
C TYR A 91 3.09 -3.36 6.24
N LEU A 92 3.75 -4.50 6.45
CA LEU A 92 4.21 -5.35 5.35
C LEU A 92 3.04 -5.91 4.53
N ALA A 93 1.95 -6.33 5.17
CA ALA A 93 0.75 -6.79 4.47
C ALA A 93 0.12 -5.68 3.61
N ALA A 94 0.08 -4.45 4.13
CA ALA A 94 -0.39 -3.28 3.41
C ALA A 94 0.49 -2.97 2.19
N LEU A 95 1.82 -3.05 2.33
CA LEU A 95 2.75 -2.88 1.22
C LEU A 95 2.59 -3.96 0.14
N ILE A 96 2.31 -5.21 0.53
CA ILE A 96 2.03 -6.28 -0.43
C ILE A 96 0.75 -5.95 -1.23
N CYS A 97 -0.31 -5.48 -0.57
CA CYS A 97 -1.53 -5.05 -1.25
C CYS A 97 -1.28 -3.88 -2.21
N TRP A 98 -0.49 -2.90 -1.80
CA TRP A 98 -0.06 -1.80 -2.67
C TRP A 98 0.70 -2.29 -3.90
N ALA A 99 1.67 -3.21 -3.73
CA ALA A 99 2.47 -3.72 -4.85
C ALA A 99 1.61 -4.47 -5.89
N HIS A 100 0.60 -5.22 -5.45
CA HIS A 100 -0.34 -5.89 -6.34
C HIS A 100 -1.37 -4.93 -6.96
N GLY A 101 -1.83 -3.92 -6.21
CA GLY A 101 -2.82 -2.96 -6.71
C GLY A 101 -2.30 -1.98 -7.76
N LEU A 102 -0.98 -1.73 -7.80
CA LEU A 102 -0.36 -0.95 -8.87
C LEU A 102 -0.26 -1.70 -10.21
N TRP A 103 -0.20 -3.03 -10.18
CA TRP A 103 0.12 -3.83 -11.35
C TRP A 103 -0.90 -3.73 -12.50
N PRO A 104 -2.22 -3.80 -12.25
CA PRO A 104 -3.19 -3.71 -13.33
C PRO A 104 -3.21 -2.36 -14.04
N SER A 105 -2.92 -1.27 -13.31
CA SER A 105 -2.80 0.08 -13.87
C SER A 105 -1.61 0.21 -14.81
N ILE A 106 -0.50 -0.47 -14.51
CA ILE A 106 0.73 -0.45 -15.31
C ILE A 106 0.59 -1.34 -16.55
N SER A 107 0.02 -2.55 -16.42
CA SER A 107 -0.25 -3.44 -17.56
C SER A 107 -1.13 -2.76 -18.61
N SER A 108 -2.16 -2.03 -18.14
CA SER A 108 -3.04 -1.23 -19.00
C SER A 108 -2.33 0.00 -19.58
N GLY A 109 -1.45 0.65 -18.81
CA GLY A 109 -0.65 1.80 -19.25
C GLY A 109 0.40 1.45 -20.31
N ILE A 110 1.08 0.29 -20.19
CA ILE A 110 2.04 -0.21 -21.18
C ILE A 110 1.33 -0.54 -22.50
N ALA A 111 0.12 -1.13 -22.44
CA ALA A 111 -0.71 -1.36 -23.63
C ALA A 111 -1.17 -0.03 -24.28
N ALA A 112 -1.48 0.99 -23.48
CA ALA A 112 -1.84 2.33 -23.97
C ALA A 112 -0.64 3.12 -24.53
N HIS A 113 0.58 2.83 -24.07
CA HIS A 113 1.80 3.53 -24.51
C HIS A 113 2.27 3.16 -25.93
N GLN A 114 1.64 2.17 -26.58
CA GLN A 114 1.82 1.96 -28.02
C GLN A 114 1.01 2.91 -28.91
N ARG A 115 0.14 3.78 -28.35
CA ARG A 115 -0.81 4.56 -29.18
C ARG A 115 -0.87 6.06 -28.99
N SER A 116 0.03 6.71 -28.27
CA SER A 116 0.08 8.18 -28.30
C SER A 116 1.48 8.73 -28.06
N ARG A 117 2.10 9.10 -29.17
CA ARG A 117 3.21 10.03 -29.27
C ARG A 117 2.62 11.44 -29.44
N ALA A 118 3.19 12.40 -28.71
CA ALA A 118 3.09 13.86 -28.81
C ALA A 118 2.26 14.56 -27.71
N GLY A 119 2.95 15.51 -27.03
CA GLY A 119 2.38 16.47 -26.09
C GLY A 119 3.43 16.94 -25.08
N SER A 120 4.12 18.02 -25.38
CA SER A 120 5.17 18.65 -24.57
C SER A 120 4.60 19.76 -23.66
N VAL A 121 5.48 20.35 -22.82
CA VAL A 121 5.40 21.61 -22.01
C VAL A 121 4.52 21.61 -20.73
N ALA A 122 4.84 22.24 -19.59
CA ALA A 122 5.96 23.06 -19.09
C ALA A 122 5.96 23.06 -17.54
N SER A 123 7.08 23.47 -16.93
CA SER A 123 7.29 23.69 -15.49
C SER A 123 6.52 24.89 -14.94
N ALA A 124 6.11 24.83 -13.67
CA ALA A 124 5.87 26.03 -12.84
C ALA A 124 6.27 25.77 -11.37
N SER A 125 7.22 26.57 -10.89
CA SER A 125 7.58 26.72 -9.49
C SER A 125 6.50 27.50 -8.74
N GLY A 126 6.16 27.06 -7.53
CA GLY A 126 5.33 27.80 -6.59
C GLY A 126 5.76 27.49 -5.16
N SER A 127 6.60 28.36 -4.58
CA SER A 127 7.00 28.33 -3.18
C SER A 127 5.97 29.06 -2.32
N HIS A 128 5.42 28.38 -1.31
CA HIS A 128 4.73 29.03 -0.20
C HIS A 128 5.17 28.38 1.12
N HIS A 129 5.99 29.12 1.87
CA HIS A 129 6.22 28.90 3.28
C HIS A 129 5.02 29.43 4.07
N SER A 130 4.55 28.67 5.06
CA SER A 130 4.03 29.21 6.32
C SER A 130 4.04 28.13 7.42
N HIS A 131 4.64 28.55 8.53
CA HIS A 131 4.65 28.04 9.92
C HIS A 131 3.24 27.65 10.43
N SER A 132 2.98 26.91 11.51
CA SER A 132 3.70 26.05 12.45
C SER A 132 2.63 25.56 13.43
N SER A 133 2.54 24.27 13.74
CA SER A 133 2.05 23.81 15.05
C SER A 133 2.25 22.30 15.18
N HIS A 134 2.91 21.92 16.27
CA HIS A 134 3.35 20.58 16.58
C HIS A 134 2.17 19.63 16.83
N THR A 135 1.90 18.75 15.87
CA THR A 135 1.35 17.42 16.09
C THR A 135 2.10 16.49 15.14
N SER A 136 2.82 15.50 15.66
CA SER A 136 3.75 14.64 14.92
C SER A 136 3.08 13.59 14.02
N GLY A 137 1.94 13.90 13.40
CA GLY A 137 1.25 13.02 12.46
C GLY A 137 0.92 13.77 11.18
N HIS A 138 1.19 13.15 10.02
CA HIS A 138 0.71 13.69 8.76
C HIS A 138 -0.83 13.74 8.76
N PRO A 139 -1.45 14.78 8.17
CA PRO A 139 -2.91 14.93 8.15
C PRO A 139 -3.58 13.71 7.49
N GLN A 140 -4.86 13.50 7.78
CA GLN A 140 -5.63 12.47 7.09
C GLN A 140 -5.80 12.85 5.62
N VAL A 141 -5.48 11.92 4.71
CA VAL A 141 -5.68 12.14 3.27
C VAL A 141 -7.12 11.80 2.89
N LEU A 142 -7.66 10.73 3.48
CA LEU A 142 -9.06 10.32 3.36
C LEU A 142 -9.73 10.50 4.72
N SER A 143 -11.00 10.91 4.72
CA SER A 143 -11.77 10.92 5.96
C SER A 143 -11.86 9.51 6.54
N ASN A 144 -11.90 9.34 7.86
CA ASN A 144 -11.97 8.00 8.47
C ASN A 144 -13.15 7.16 7.94
N VAL A 145 -14.30 7.80 7.70
CA VAL A 145 -15.51 7.17 7.13
C VAL A 145 -15.27 6.70 5.68
N GLU A 146 -14.57 7.49 4.89
CA GLU A 146 -14.26 7.15 3.50
C GLU A 146 -13.17 6.07 3.40
N ALA A 147 -12.10 6.20 4.20
CA ALA A 147 -11.04 5.22 4.29
C ALA A 147 -11.58 3.84 4.73
N SER A 148 -12.47 3.84 5.73
CA SER A 148 -13.11 2.63 6.22
C SER A 148 -14.04 1.97 5.20
N TYR A 149 -14.85 2.78 4.51
CA TYR A 149 -15.71 2.30 3.43
C TYR A 149 -14.91 1.68 2.28
N ASN A 150 -13.88 2.38 1.80
CA ASN A 150 -13.02 1.91 0.71
C ASN A 150 -12.24 0.65 1.11
N ALA A 151 -11.70 0.61 2.33
CA ALA A 151 -11.03 -0.57 2.86
C ALA A 151 -11.98 -1.78 2.92
N LYS A 152 -13.23 -1.57 3.35
CA LYS A 152 -14.24 -2.63 3.41
C LYS A 152 -14.56 -3.19 2.02
N ILE A 153 -14.83 -2.32 1.04
CA ILE A 153 -15.10 -2.72 -0.34
C ILE A 153 -13.94 -3.53 -0.90
N TYR A 154 -12.72 -3.01 -0.74
CA TYR A 154 -11.51 -3.67 -1.24
C TYR A 154 -11.32 -5.05 -0.63
N LEU A 155 -11.45 -5.17 0.70
CA LEU A 155 -11.27 -6.43 1.41
C LEU A 155 -12.38 -7.45 1.07
N GLN A 156 -13.62 -7.01 0.82
CA GLN A 156 -14.72 -7.88 0.40
C GLN A 156 -14.55 -8.37 -1.04
N ALA A 157 -14.14 -7.49 -1.95
CA ALA A 157 -13.95 -7.83 -3.37
C ALA A 157 -12.79 -8.81 -3.59
N THR A 158 -11.84 -8.85 -2.67
CA THR A 158 -10.66 -9.72 -2.72
C THR A 158 -10.81 -10.95 -1.81
N ASP A 159 -12.01 -11.19 -1.24
CA ASP A 159 -12.25 -12.30 -0.34
C ASP A 159 -12.54 -13.57 -1.14
N VAL A 160 -11.48 -14.34 -1.35
CA VAL A 160 -11.50 -15.56 -2.16
C VAL A 160 -10.92 -16.73 -1.37
N ASP A 161 -11.40 -17.92 -1.69
CA ASP A 161 -11.02 -19.14 -1.00
C ASP A 161 -9.59 -19.58 -1.36
N GLU A 162 -9.22 -19.50 -2.65
CA GLU A 162 -7.91 -19.91 -3.13
C GLU A 162 -7.08 -18.73 -3.68
N PRO A 163 -5.74 -18.73 -3.50
CA PRO A 163 -4.87 -17.67 -4.02
C PRO A 163 -4.98 -17.46 -5.54
N THR A 164 -5.28 -18.51 -6.31
CA THR A 164 -5.44 -18.43 -7.76
C THR A 164 -6.64 -17.60 -8.19
N ASP A 165 -7.66 -17.50 -7.35
CA ASP A 165 -8.90 -16.78 -7.65
C ASP A 165 -8.69 -15.26 -7.60
N LEU A 166 -7.64 -14.80 -6.91
CA LEU A 166 -7.23 -13.38 -6.93
C LEU A 166 -6.85 -12.90 -8.34
N ALA A 167 -6.45 -13.80 -9.25
CA ALA A 167 -6.19 -13.45 -10.65
C ALA A 167 -7.46 -13.07 -11.42
N GLN A 168 -8.64 -13.44 -10.92
CA GLN A 168 -9.94 -13.18 -11.54
C GLN A 168 -10.61 -11.91 -10.99
N VAL A 169 -10.08 -11.35 -9.90
CA VAL A 169 -10.61 -10.11 -9.31
C VAL A 169 -10.43 -8.97 -10.30
N ASP A 170 -11.45 -8.11 -10.40
CA ASP A 170 -11.43 -6.96 -11.30
C ASP A 170 -10.19 -6.08 -11.03
N PRO A 171 -9.36 -5.81 -12.05
CA PRO A 171 -8.19 -4.95 -11.91
C PRO A 171 -8.51 -3.54 -11.40
N ALA A 172 -9.70 -2.99 -11.67
CA ALA A 172 -10.12 -1.70 -11.10
C ALA A 172 -10.31 -1.79 -9.58
N MET A 173 -10.84 -2.92 -9.09
CA MET A 173 -11.02 -3.18 -7.66
C MET A 173 -9.68 -3.44 -6.97
N MET A 174 -8.74 -4.11 -7.64
CA MET A 174 -7.37 -4.29 -7.12
C MET A 174 -6.64 -2.95 -6.91
N GLY A 175 -6.94 -1.92 -7.71
CA GLY A 175 -6.38 -0.58 -7.56
C GLY A 175 -6.93 0.21 -6.35
N ASN A 176 -8.02 -0.23 -5.73
CA ASN A 176 -8.68 0.52 -4.65
C ASN A 176 -8.11 0.21 -3.25
N PHE A 177 -6.79 0.16 -3.12
CA PHE A 177 -6.12 -0.17 -1.85
C PHE A 177 -5.89 1.06 -0.94
N HIS A 178 -6.13 2.29 -1.43
CA HIS A 178 -5.81 3.52 -0.69
C HIS A 178 -6.52 3.62 0.66
N GLY A 179 -7.81 3.26 0.72
CA GLY A 179 -8.55 3.23 1.99
C GLY A 179 -7.94 2.23 2.98
N LEU A 180 -7.53 1.06 2.50
CA LEU A 180 -6.86 0.05 3.32
C LEU A 180 -5.54 0.57 3.92
N LEU A 181 -4.69 1.21 3.10
CA LEU A 181 -3.42 1.78 3.57
C LEU A 181 -3.64 2.85 4.63
N GLU A 182 -4.63 3.74 4.42
CA GLU A 182 -4.94 4.82 5.35
C GLU A 182 -5.47 4.28 6.69
N MET A 183 -6.32 3.25 6.66
CA MET A 183 -6.80 2.59 7.87
C MET A 183 -5.67 1.91 8.65
N VAL A 184 -4.73 1.23 7.97
CA VAL A 184 -3.53 0.66 8.61
C VAL A 184 -2.68 1.77 9.22
N ARG A 185 -2.47 2.88 8.49
CA ARG A 185 -1.70 4.03 8.98
C ARG A 185 -2.28 4.59 10.27
N ILE A 186 -3.56 4.99 10.25
CA ILE A 186 -4.22 5.70 11.35
C ILE A 186 -4.32 4.83 12.61
N HIS A 187 -4.65 3.54 12.45
CA HIS A 187 -5.02 2.71 13.59
C HIS A 187 -3.92 1.78 14.10
N LYS A 188 -2.93 1.44 13.26
CA LYS A 188 -1.87 0.49 13.64
C LYS A 188 -0.49 1.10 13.69
N ILE A 189 -0.21 2.14 12.90
CA ILE A 189 1.13 2.72 12.82
C ILE A 189 1.21 4.05 13.57
N GLN A 190 0.33 4.99 13.29
CA GLN A 190 0.31 6.34 13.88
C GLN A 190 0.27 6.37 15.43
N PRO A 191 -0.45 5.46 16.13
CA PRO A 191 -0.45 5.45 17.59
C PRO A 191 0.89 5.07 18.21
N LEU A 192 1.81 4.50 17.42
CA LEU A 192 3.10 4.03 17.89
C LEU A 192 4.15 5.11 17.67
N LEU A 193 4.66 5.65 18.77
CA LEU A 193 5.69 6.67 18.72
C LEU A 193 7.08 6.05 18.50
N GLY A 194 7.78 6.53 17.48
CA GLY A 194 9.25 6.45 17.42
C GLY A 194 9.84 5.78 16.18
N GLY A 195 11.06 6.23 15.84
CA GLY A 195 11.97 5.60 14.89
C GLY A 195 11.31 5.05 13.63
N LEU A 196 11.36 3.73 13.48
CA LEU A 196 10.91 3.03 12.28
C LEU A 196 9.39 3.12 12.04
N MET A 197 8.57 3.30 13.08
CA MET A 197 7.12 3.48 12.91
C MET A 197 6.77 4.82 12.29
N ASN A 198 7.53 5.88 12.61
CA ASN A 198 7.38 7.17 11.95
C ASN A 198 7.74 7.07 10.45
N GLU A 199 8.72 6.24 10.10
CA GLU A 199 9.06 6.01 8.69
C GLU A 199 7.98 5.22 7.97
N ALA A 200 7.45 4.16 8.58
CA ALA A 200 6.32 3.41 8.04
C ALA A 200 5.08 4.30 7.84
N GLU A 201 4.79 5.18 8.80
CA GLU A 201 3.69 6.15 8.72
C GLU A 201 3.85 7.11 7.54
N ARG A 202 5.05 7.68 7.37
CA ARG A 202 5.40 8.53 6.23
C ARG A 202 5.27 7.82 4.89
N VAL A 203 5.73 6.57 4.82
CA VAL A 203 5.60 5.76 3.61
C VAL A 203 4.14 5.57 3.26
N LEU A 204 3.31 5.07 4.20
CA LEU A 204 1.89 4.88 3.96
C LEU A 204 1.17 6.18 3.58
N TYR A 205 1.49 7.29 4.25
CA TYR A 205 0.93 8.61 3.91
C TYR A 205 1.21 8.98 2.45
N ARG A 206 2.47 8.88 2.00
CA ARG A 206 2.85 9.19 0.60
C ARG A 206 2.16 8.28 -0.41
N LEU A 207 2.05 6.99 -0.08
CA LEU A 207 1.38 6.00 -0.94
C LEU A 207 -0.13 6.29 -1.06
N VAL A 208 -0.79 6.70 0.02
CA VAL A 208 -2.21 7.09 0.00
C VAL A 208 -2.40 8.36 -0.81
N GLU A 209 -1.54 9.36 -0.64
CA GLU A 209 -1.61 10.66 -1.32
C GLU A 209 -1.33 10.58 -2.83
N GLY A 210 -0.78 9.46 -3.31
CA GLY A 210 -0.38 9.30 -4.71
C GLY A 210 0.78 10.20 -5.14
N LYS A 211 1.42 10.92 -4.19
CA LYS A 211 2.59 11.78 -4.45
C LYS A 211 3.89 11.03 -4.64
N SER A 212 3.88 9.72 -4.44
CA SER A 212 5.07 8.92 -4.70
C SER A 212 5.42 8.97 -6.19
N ASN A 213 6.69 9.25 -6.51
CA ASN A 213 7.26 9.13 -7.88
C ASN A 213 7.15 7.70 -8.45
N LEU A 214 6.61 6.79 -7.65
CA LEU A 214 6.16 5.44 -7.95
C LEU A 214 4.95 5.40 -8.88
N SER A 215 4.34 6.53 -9.26
CA SER A 215 3.44 6.61 -10.42
C SER A 215 4.12 6.23 -11.74
N GLN A 216 5.46 6.17 -11.76
CA GLN A 216 6.28 5.59 -12.83
C GLN A 216 6.82 4.19 -12.50
N PHE A 217 6.11 3.42 -11.66
CA PHE A 217 6.27 1.97 -11.67
C PHE A 217 5.88 1.38 -13.02
#